data_AF-A0A9E5VXX4-F1
#
_entry.id   AF-A0A9E5VXX4-F1
#
_cell.length_a   1.000
_cell.length_b   1.000
_cell.length_c   1.000
_cell.angle_alpha   90.00
_cell.angle_beta   90.00
_cell.angle_gamma   90.00
#
_symmetry.space_group_name_H-M   'P 1'
#
loop_
_entity.id
_entity.type
_entity.pdbx_description
1 polymer ?
#
loop_
_entity_poly.entity_id
_entity_poly.type
_entity_poly.pdbx_seq_one_letter_code
_entity_poly.pdbx_strand_id
1 'polypeptide(L)'
;IYTRDSCMITNDGAILFNMGKPQRSGEAAAAGRFFNEIGLPIVGWIQGEGTMEGGDTAWLDPETLAVGISYRTNDEGVLQLKQFAQRKFTVLDYPIPHWNGPAECLHLMSFISPVDHRKAVVYSKQMPVTFRKELLRRGFTLIEVPDEEYDTMACNVLALEPGLVLMIKGNPITRDRMRKAGLEVLEFPGTEICWKGGGGPTCLTRPLLRQH
;
A
#
# COMPACT_ATOMS: atom_id res chain seq x y z
N ILE A 1 -10.16 -5.55 -10.47
CA ILE A 1 -8.77 -6.00 -10.78
C ILE A 1 -7.76 -5.60 -9.72
N TYR A 2 -7.92 -4.45 -9.05
CA TYR A 2 -7.03 -4.03 -7.96
C TYR A 2 -7.30 -4.81 -6.69
N THR A 3 -6.68 -5.98 -6.58
CA THR A 3 -6.85 -6.91 -5.45
C THR A 3 -6.28 -6.38 -4.14
N ARG A 4 -5.44 -5.35 -4.20
CA ARG A 4 -4.90 -4.65 -3.04
C ARG A 4 -6.01 -4.12 -2.15
N ASP A 5 -7.01 -3.42 -2.68
CA ASP A 5 -7.74 -2.48 -1.83
C ASP A 5 -8.83 -3.09 -0.95
N SER A 6 -9.36 -4.26 -1.30
CA SER A 6 -10.58 -4.80 -0.68
C SER A 6 -10.38 -5.48 0.67
N CYS A 7 -9.13 -5.70 1.07
CA CYS A 7 -8.77 -6.43 2.28
C CYS A 7 -7.31 -6.18 2.65
N MET A 8 -6.89 -6.67 3.81
CA MET A 8 -5.49 -6.83 4.21
C MET A 8 -5.26 -8.25 4.74
N ILE A 9 -4.06 -8.79 4.53
CA ILE A 9 -3.65 -10.08 5.09
C ILE A 9 -2.71 -9.83 6.28
N THR A 10 -2.98 -10.56 7.37
CA THR A 10 -2.17 -10.61 8.59
C THR A 10 -1.74 -12.06 8.86
N ASN A 11 -0.87 -12.27 9.84
CA ASN A 11 -0.45 -13.63 10.23
C ASN A 11 -1.60 -14.49 10.80
N ASP A 12 -2.70 -13.88 11.26
CA ASP A 12 -3.85 -14.63 11.77
C ASP A 12 -4.93 -14.87 10.72
N GLY A 13 -4.89 -14.13 9.60
CA GLY A 13 -5.91 -14.18 8.56
C GLY A 13 -6.18 -12.83 7.90
N ALA A 14 -7.21 -12.82 7.07
CA ALA A 14 -7.66 -11.67 6.31
C ALA A 14 -8.55 -10.75 7.16
N ILE A 15 -8.37 -9.44 6.98
CA ILE A 15 -9.31 -8.40 7.42
C ILE A 15 -9.95 -7.82 6.16
N LEU A 16 -11.27 -7.87 6.06
CA LEU A 16 -12.02 -7.30 4.93
C LEU A 16 -12.30 -5.81 5.17
N PHE A 17 -12.34 -5.02 4.10
CA PHE A 17 -12.54 -3.58 4.19
C PHE A 17 -13.89 -3.12 3.63
N ASN A 18 -14.50 -2.15 4.32
CA ASN A 18 -15.62 -1.40 3.78
C ASN A 18 -15.08 -0.28 2.89
N MET A 19 -15.30 -0.42 1.58
CA MET A 19 -14.68 0.43 0.58
C MET A 19 -15.24 1.86 0.63
N GLY A 20 -14.37 2.87 0.59
CA GLY A 20 -14.78 4.28 0.63
C GLY A 20 -15.58 4.76 -0.59
N LYS A 21 -15.51 4.03 -1.72
CA LYS A 21 -16.34 4.30 -2.92
C LYS A 21 -17.48 3.29 -3.04
N PRO A 22 -18.75 3.74 -3.14
CA PRO A 22 -19.91 2.83 -3.28
C PRO A 22 -19.79 1.85 -4.45
N GLN A 23 -19.17 2.27 -5.56
CA GLN A 23 -18.95 1.45 -6.76
C GLN A 23 -18.08 0.21 -6.50
N ARG A 24 -17.34 0.19 -5.38
CA ARG A 24 -16.42 -0.89 -4.99
C ARG A 24 -16.94 -1.77 -3.86
N SER A 25 -18.13 -1.49 -3.33
CA SER A 25 -18.69 -2.16 -2.15
C SER A 25 -18.79 -3.69 -2.25
N GLY A 26 -18.93 -4.24 -3.46
CA GLY A 26 -18.97 -5.69 -3.69
C GLY A 26 -17.61 -6.40 -3.66
N GLU A 27 -16.49 -5.66 -3.72
CA GLU A 27 -15.15 -6.25 -3.89
C GLU A 27 -14.70 -7.03 -2.65
N ALA A 28 -14.96 -6.52 -1.44
CA ALA A 28 -14.57 -7.17 -0.19
C ALA A 28 -15.31 -8.50 0.03
N ALA A 29 -16.61 -8.54 -0.28
CA ALA A 29 -17.39 -9.77 -0.21
C ALA A 29 -16.90 -10.82 -1.22
N ALA A 30 -16.47 -10.39 -2.41
CA ALA A 30 -15.87 -11.29 -3.40
C ALA A 30 -14.53 -11.86 -2.92
N ALA A 31 -13.65 -11.02 -2.35
CA ALA A 31 -12.40 -11.47 -1.75
C ALA A 31 -12.65 -12.45 -0.59
N GLY A 32 -13.63 -12.17 0.28
CA GLY A 32 -14.00 -13.05 1.38
C GLY A 32 -14.47 -14.44 0.94
N ARG A 33 -15.24 -14.54 -0.15
CA ARG A 33 -15.62 -15.84 -0.72
C ARG A 33 -14.39 -16.64 -1.15
N PHE A 34 -13.47 -16.02 -1.88
CA PHE A 34 -12.22 -16.64 -2.29
C PHE A 34 -11.37 -17.09 -1.09
N PHE A 35 -11.27 -16.27 -0.04
CA PHE A 35 -10.54 -16.63 1.18
C PHE A 35 -11.11 -17.86 1.87
N ASN A 36 -12.44 -17.95 1.98
CA ASN A 36 -13.11 -19.14 2.50
C ASN A 36 -12.84 -20.39 1.64
N GLU A 37 -12.86 -20.25 0.31
CA GLU A 37 -12.58 -21.37 -0.62
C GLU A 37 -11.17 -21.95 -0.45
N ILE A 38 -10.18 -21.10 -0.18
CA ILE A 38 -8.79 -21.54 0.05
C ILE A 38 -8.47 -21.84 1.52
N GLY A 39 -9.46 -21.74 2.42
CA GLY A 39 -9.29 -21.99 3.86
C GLY A 39 -8.49 -20.90 4.61
N LEU A 40 -8.40 -19.69 4.06
CA LEU A 40 -7.76 -18.55 4.74
C LEU A 40 -8.76 -17.93 5.74
N PRO A 41 -8.46 -17.90 7.05
CA PRO A 41 -9.37 -17.33 8.05
C PRO A 41 -9.66 -15.85 7.79
N ILE A 42 -10.91 -15.44 8.01
CA ILE A 42 -11.30 -14.02 8.06
C ILE A 42 -11.40 -13.63 9.54
N VAL A 43 -10.51 -12.76 10.00
CA VAL A 43 -10.37 -12.39 11.41
C VAL A 43 -11.00 -11.03 11.74
N GLY A 44 -11.46 -10.30 10.73
CA GLY A 44 -12.15 -9.04 10.90
C GLY A 44 -12.81 -8.54 9.62
N TRP A 45 -13.79 -7.65 9.78
CA TRP A 45 -14.39 -6.91 8.68
C TRP A 45 -14.72 -5.51 9.19
N ILE A 46 -14.17 -4.48 8.55
CA ILE A 46 -14.55 -3.09 8.80
C ILE A 46 -16.02 -2.88 8.38
N GLN A 47 -16.84 -2.29 9.24
CA GLN A 47 -18.29 -2.17 9.04
C GLN A 47 -18.84 -0.81 9.51
N GLY A 48 -20.12 -0.57 9.20
CA GLY A 48 -20.83 0.65 9.57
C GLY A 48 -20.22 1.88 8.91
N GLU A 49 -19.97 2.92 9.70
CA GLU A 49 -19.38 4.18 9.24
C GLU A 49 -17.87 4.08 8.99
N GLY A 50 -17.21 2.98 9.38
CA GLY A 50 -15.80 2.76 9.12
C GLY A 50 -15.56 2.49 7.64
N THR A 51 -14.59 3.18 7.05
CA THR A 51 -14.12 2.93 5.67
C THR A 51 -12.62 2.73 5.66
N MET A 52 -12.15 1.79 4.83
CA MET A 52 -10.73 1.55 4.59
C MET A 52 -10.51 1.08 3.15
N GLU A 53 -9.35 1.39 2.58
CA GLU A 53 -8.85 0.75 1.36
C GLU A 53 -7.40 0.28 1.59
N GLY A 54 -7.07 -0.92 1.12
CA GLY A 54 -5.76 -1.52 1.31
C GLY A 54 -4.59 -0.77 0.68
N GLY A 55 -4.83 0.11 -0.30
CA GLY A 55 -3.83 1.05 -0.79
C GLY A 55 -3.34 2.03 0.28
N ASP A 56 -4.10 2.25 1.35
CA ASP A 56 -3.66 3.05 2.50
C ASP A 56 -2.85 2.25 3.52
N THR A 57 -2.59 0.96 3.29
CA THR A 57 -1.93 0.09 4.27
C THR A 57 -0.52 -0.33 3.80
N ALA A 58 0.51 -0.06 4.60
CA ALA A 58 1.88 -0.44 4.29
C ALA A 58 2.60 -0.98 5.54
N TRP A 59 3.04 -2.23 5.49
CA TRP A 59 3.89 -2.81 6.54
C TRP A 59 5.28 -2.17 6.50
N LEU A 60 5.72 -1.58 7.62
CA LEU A 60 7.07 -1.01 7.77
C LEU A 60 8.06 -2.05 8.28
N ASP A 61 7.56 -3.00 9.06
CA ASP A 61 8.27 -4.14 9.62
C ASP A 61 7.22 -5.20 10.03
N PRO A 62 7.61 -6.41 10.49
CA PRO A 62 6.67 -7.48 10.82
C PRO A 62 5.64 -7.13 11.90
N GLU A 63 5.87 -6.07 12.68
CA GLU A 63 5.06 -5.70 13.84
C GLU A 63 4.45 -4.29 13.73
N THR A 64 4.73 -3.54 12.66
CA THR A 64 4.26 -2.16 12.50
C THR A 64 3.64 -1.94 11.13
N LEU A 65 2.35 -1.56 11.14
CA LEU A 65 1.59 -1.15 9.99
C LEU A 65 1.43 0.38 9.96
N ALA A 66 1.83 1.01 8.86
CA ALA A 66 1.45 2.38 8.55
C ALA A 66 0.10 2.41 7.83
N VAL A 67 -0.76 3.36 8.21
CA VAL A 67 -2.10 3.56 7.63
C VAL A 67 -2.29 5.01 7.22
N GLY A 68 -2.77 5.25 6.00
CA GLY A 68 -3.20 6.57 5.54
C GLY A 68 -4.61 6.90 6.00
N ILE A 69 -4.84 8.08 6.59
CA ILE A 69 -6.16 8.69 6.74
C ILE A 69 -6.42 9.52 5.49
N SER A 70 -7.29 9.03 4.63
CA SER A 70 -7.54 9.56 3.28
C SER A 70 -9.04 9.75 3.03
N TYR A 71 -9.41 10.18 1.83
CA TYR A 71 -10.82 10.17 1.42
C TYR A 71 -11.42 8.75 1.26
N ARG A 72 -10.60 7.70 1.37
CA ARG A 72 -11.02 6.28 1.28
C ARG A 72 -10.93 5.53 2.59
N THR A 73 -10.14 6.04 3.52
CA THR A 73 -9.84 5.43 4.81
C THR A 73 -10.05 6.47 5.90
N ASN A 74 -11.03 6.25 6.78
CA ASN A 74 -11.39 7.20 7.83
C ASN A 74 -10.97 6.74 9.23
N ASP A 75 -11.11 7.64 10.21
CA ASP A 75 -10.71 7.40 11.60
C ASP A 75 -11.45 6.21 12.23
N GLU A 76 -12.74 6.02 11.91
CA GLU A 76 -13.55 4.91 12.42
C GLU A 76 -13.05 3.57 11.87
N GLY A 77 -12.70 3.49 10.58
CA GLY A 77 -12.08 2.31 9.98
C GLY A 77 -10.75 1.98 10.65
N VAL A 78 -9.91 2.99 10.89
CA VAL A 78 -8.63 2.79 11.61
C VAL A 78 -8.83 2.38 13.07
N LEU A 79 -9.87 2.89 13.75
CA LEU A 79 -10.21 2.47 15.10
C LEU A 79 -10.59 0.99 15.15
N GLN A 80 -11.46 0.52 14.24
CA GLN A 80 -11.81 -0.90 14.13
C GLN A 80 -10.59 -1.75 13.77
N LEU A 81 -9.71 -1.28 12.88
CA LEU A 81 -8.47 -1.99 12.57
C LEU A 81 -7.56 -2.13 13.81
N LYS A 82 -7.42 -1.07 14.62
CA LYS A 82 -6.68 -1.13 15.89
C LYS A 82 -7.30 -2.14 16.87
N GLN A 83 -8.63 -2.28 16.87
CA GLN A 83 -9.31 -3.31 17.65
C GLN A 83 -9.03 -4.72 17.13
N PHE A 84 -8.93 -4.94 15.81
CA PHE A 84 -8.54 -6.24 15.25
C PHE A 84 -7.05 -6.56 15.47
N ALA A 85 -6.19 -5.54 15.50
CA ALA A 85 -4.77 -5.72 15.74
C ALA A 85 -4.47 -6.31 17.14
N GLN A 86 -5.29 -6.05 18.16
CA GLN A 86 -5.22 -6.68 19.51
C GLN A 86 -3.81 -6.86 20.09
N ARG A 87 -2.90 -5.89 19.93
CA ARG A 87 -1.47 -5.96 20.33
C ARG A 87 -0.58 -6.93 19.54
N LYS A 88 -1.10 -7.58 18.50
CA LYS A 88 -0.33 -8.43 17.58
C LYS A 88 0.55 -7.62 16.64
N PHE A 89 0.12 -6.40 16.31
CA PHE A 89 0.91 -5.41 15.62
C PHE A 89 0.48 -3.99 16.01
N THR A 90 1.38 -3.04 15.79
CA THR A 90 1.16 -1.61 16.00
C THR A 90 0.61 -0.98 14.74
N VAL A 91 -0.43 -0.16 14.88
CA VAL A 91 -0.99 0.64 13.79
C VAL A 91 -0.62 2.10 14.00
N LEU A 92 0.11 2.68 13.05
CA LEU A 92 0.47 4.10 13.00
C LEU A 92 -0.29 4.77 11.86
N ASP A 93 -1.16 5.72 12.16
CA ASP A 93 -1.94 6.44 11.16
C ASP A 93 -1.40 7.85 10.88
N TYR A 94 -1.51 8.26 9.61
CA TYR A 94 -1.00 9.54 9.13
C TYR A 94 -1.99 10.19 8.17
N PRO A 95 -2.25 11.51 8.27
CA PRO A 95 -3.13 12.20 7.33
C PRO A 95 -2.51 12.22 5.93
N ILE A 96 -3.27 11.84 4.93
CA ILE A 96 -2.89 11.91 3.51
C ILE A 96 -3.21 13.31 2.98
N PRO A 97 -2.33 13.97 2.20
CA PRO A 97 -2.57 15.32 1.72
C PRO A 97 -3.75 15.38 0.73
N HIS A 98 -4.34 16.57 0.60
CA HIS A 98 -5.45 16.83 -0.33
C HIS A 98 -5.06 16.65 -1.81
N TRP A 99 -3.82 16.99 -2.17
CA TRP A 99 -3.30 17.03 -3.55
C TRP A 99 -4.27 17.72 -4.53
N ASN A 100 -4.80 17.03 -5.56
CA ASN A 100 -5.72 17.62 -6.54
C ASN A 100 -7.20 17.50 -6.15
N GLY A 101 -7.49 16.94 -4.97
CA GLY A 101 -8.81 16.97 -4.35
C GLY A 101 -9.46 15.61 -4.11
N PRO A 102 -10.69 15.60 -3.56
CA PRO A 102 -11.34 14.40 -3.03
C PRO A 102 -11.69 13.34 -4.08
N ALA A 103 -11.76 13.73 -5.36
CA ALA A 103 -12.02 12.80 -6.45
C ALA A 103 -10.81 11.89 -6.73
N GLU A 104 -9.60 12.36 -6.40
CA GLU A 104 -8.36 11.67 -6.66
C GLU A 104 -8.22 10.40 -5.80
N CYS A 105 -7.65 9.36 -6.39
CA CYS A 105 -7.36 8.12 -5.69
C CYS A 105 -5.97 8.19 -5.07
N LEU A 106 -5.76 9.14 -4.16
CA LEU A 106 -4.50 9.24 -3.43
C LEU A 106 -4.57 8.38 -2.17
N HIS A 107 -3.77 7.32 -2.16
CA HIS A 107 -3.57 6.47 -0.98
C HIS A 107 -2.16 6.68 -0.40
N LEU A 108 -1.90 6.15 0.79
CA LEU A 108 -0.54 6.06 1.35
C LEU A 108 0.45 5.48 0.32
N MET A 109 0.09 4.39 -0.35
CA MET A 109 0.95 3.73 -1.33
C MET A 109 1.13 4.50 -2.65
N SER A 110 0.47 5.65 -2.82
CA SER A 110 0.71 6.54 -3.97
C SER A 110 2.06 7.26 -3.87
N PHE A 111 2.59 7.47 -2.65
CA PHE A 111 3.86 8.16 -2.44
C PHE A 111 4.87 7.35 -1.61
N ILE A 112 4.57 6.11 -1.24
CA ILE A 112 5.54 5.21 -0.62
C ILE A 112 5.33 3.75 -1.04
N SER A 113 6.44 3.07 -1.35
CA SER A 113 6.53 1.61 -1.41
C SER A 113 7.70 1.13 -0.57
N PRO A 114 7.47 0.42 0.56
CA PRO A 114 8.51 -0.35 1.22
C PRO A 114 9.04 -1.42 0.26
N VAL A 115 10.33 -1.38 -0.04
CA VAL A 115 10.96 -2.23 -1.07
C VAL A 115 12.01 -3.20 -0.52
N ASP A 116 12.42 -3.00 0.73
CA ASP A 116 13.37 -3.83 1.47
C ASP A 116 13.23 -3.52 2.98
N HIS A 117 13.89 -4.27 3.87
CA HIS A 117 13.75 -4.13 5.32
C HIS A 117 13.89 -2.70 5.85
N ARG A 118 14.79 -1.90 5.26
CA ARG A 118 15.03 -0.49 5.62
C ARG A 118 15.20 0.39 4.39
N LYS A 119 14.48 0.08 3.30
CA LYS A 119 14.45 0.93 2.10
C LYS A 119 13.02 1.13 1.63
N ALA A 120 12.70 2.35 1.24
CA ALA A 120 11.42 2.69 0.66
C ALA A 120 11.62 3.59 -0.56
N VAL A 121 10.90 3.30 -1.64
CA VAL A 121 10.72 4.23 -2.75
C VAL A 121 9.67 5.24 -2.32
N VAL A 122 9.97 6.53 -2.45
CA VAL A 122 9.09 7.58 -1.93
C VAL A 122 8.96 8.74 -2.90
N TYR A 123 7.80 9.39 -2.88
CA TYR A 123 7.60 10.71 -3.45
C TYR A 123 7.39 11.73 -2.32
N SER A 124 8.48 12.34 -1.87
CA SER A 124 8.47 13.12 -0.62
C SER A 124 7.57 14.35 -0.62
N LYS A 125 7.25 14.90 -1.79
CA LYS A 125 6.41 16.11 -1.90
C LYS A 125 4.98 15.91 -1.38
N GLN A 126 4.50 14.67 -1.36
CA GLN A 126 3.20 14.31 -0.81
C GLN A 126 3.28 13.63 0.56
N MET A 127 4.48 13.40 1.07
CA MET A 127 4.65 12.68 2.33
C MET A 127 4.42 13.62 3.52
N PRO A 128 3.56 13.25 4.48
CA PRO A 128 3.42 14.00 5.73
C PRO A 128 4.77 14.08 6.46
N VAL A 129 5.11 15.27 6.98
CA VAL A 129 6.40 15.51 7.65
C VAL A 129 6.61 14.56 8.82
N THR A 130 5.55 14.29 9.60
CA THR A 130 5.59 13.36 10.74
C THR A 130 5.90 11.93 10.29
N PHE A 131 5.31 11.49 9.17
CA PHE A 131 5.57 10.17 8.62
C PHE A 131 7.00 10.05 8.08
N ARG A 132 7.48 11.06 7.34
CA ARG A 132 8.87 11.08 6.86
C ARG A 132 9.87 10.99 8.01
N LYS A 133 9.64 11.77 9.08
CA LYS A 133 10.50 11.74 10.29
C LYS A 133 10.49 10.35 10.93
N GLU A 134 9.33 9.69 11.01
CA GLU A 134 9.23 8.35 11.56
C GLU A 134 10.04 7.33 10.75
N LEU A 135 9.96 7.36 9.42
CA LEU A 135 10.75 6.48 8.54
C LEU A 135 12.25 6.68 8.77
N LEU A 136 12.71 7.93 8.80
CA LEU A 136 14.11 8.26 9.05
C LEU A 136 14.56 7.82 10.45
N ARG A 137 13.72 8.01 11.47
CA ARG A 137 13.98 7.55 12.84
C ARG A 137 14.12 6.03 12.92
N ARG A 138 13.36 5.30 12.10
CA ARG A 138 13.46 3.82 11.96
C ARG A 138 14.65 3.36 11.11
N GLY A 139 15.43 4.29 10.55
CA GLY A 139 16.62 3.99 9.75
C GLY A 139 16.32 3.66 8.30
N PHE A 140 15.18 4.07 7.76
CA PHE A 140 14.89 3.88 6.33
C PHE A 140 15.80 4.74 5.45
N THR A 141 16.37 4.11 4.42
CA THR A 141 16.88 4.80 3.25
C THR A 141 15.73 5.12 2.31
N LEU A 142 15.57 6.39 1.98
CA LEU A 142 14.49 6.88 1.13
C LEU A 142 15.01 7.08 -0.30
N ILE A 143 14.46 6.31 -1.23
CA ILE A 143 14.79 6.35 -2.65
C ILE A 143 13.77 7.27 -3.33
N GLU A 144 14.18 8.50 -3.59
CA GLU A 144 13.28 9.54 -4.08
C GLU A 144 12.87 9.28 -5.53
N VAL A 145 11.58 9.41 -5.82
CA VAL A 145 11.00 9.49 -7.16
C VAL A 145 11.09 10.94 -7.65
N PRO A 146 11.62 11.21 -8.85
CA PRO A 146 11.64 12.56 -9.41
C PRO A 146 10.24 12.97 -9.92
N ASP A 147 10.01 14.27 -10.07
CA ASP A 147 8.70 14.79 -10.49
C ASP A 147 8.27 14.23 -11.85
N GLU A 148 9.21 14.14 -12.79
CA GLU A 148 8.96 13.65 -14.14
C GLU A 148 8.54 12.16 -14.21
N GLU A 149 8.70 11.39 -13.14
CA GLU A 149 8.32 9.98 -13.07
C GLU A 149 7.19 9.68 -12.07
N TYR A 150 6.68 10.71 -11.38
CA TYR A 150 5.61 10.52 -10.42
C TYR A 150 4.31 10.05 -11.09
N ASP A 151 3.87 10.77 -12.13
CA ASP A 151 2.61 10.49 -12.84
C ASP A 151 2.66 9.17 -13.64
N THR A 152 3.85 8.66 -13.95
CA THR A 152 4.08 7.38 -14.62
C THR A 152 4.14 6.18 -13.68
N MET A 153 3.65 6.37 -12.44
CA MET A 153 3.52 5.36 -11.38
C MET A 153 4.86 4.82 -10.86
N ALA A 154 5.95 5.59 -10.94
CA ALA A 154 7.27 5.12 -10.47
C ALA A 154 7.31 4.81 -8.97
N CYS A 155 6.44 5.43 -8.18
CA CYS A 155 6.36 5.17 -6.74
C CYS A 155 5.67 3.84 -6.40
N ASN A 156 4.93 3.24 -7.34
CA ASN A 156 4.24 1.98 -7.12
C ASN A 156 5.15 0.81 -7.48
N VAL A 157 5.89 0.32 -6.49
CA VAL A 157 6.91 -0.72 -6.65
C VAL A 157 6.55 -1.90 -5.74
N LEU A 158 6.52 -3.10 -6.31
CA LEU A 158 6.21 -4.32 -5.58
C LEU A 158 7.49 -5.02 -5.15
N ALA A 159 7.74 -5.12 -3.86
CA ALA A 159 8.78 -6.01 -3.34
C ALA A 159 8.38 -7.48 -3.58
N LEU A 160 9.22 -8.26 -4.24
CA LEU A 160 9.02 -9.69 -4.44
C LEU A 160 9.63 -10.45 -3.26
N GLU A 161 10.87 -10.12 -2.92
CA GLU A 161 11.64 -10.60 -1.78
C GLU A 161 12.64 -9.49 -1.37
N PRO A 162 13.32 -9.60 -0.21
CA PRO A 162 14.33 -8.62 0.17
C PRO A 162 15.38 -8.42 -0.93
N GLY A 163 15.50 -7.20 -1.44
CA GLY A 163 16.45 -6.87 -2.50
C GLY A 163 15.95 -7.06 -3.94
N LEU A 164 14.78 -7.66 -4.17
CA LEU A 164 14.21 -7.86 -5.51
C LEU A 164 12.84 -7.19 -5.63
N VAL A 165 12.70 -6.32 -6.62
CA VAL A 165 11.47 -5.54 -6.84
C VAL A 165 10.96 -5.62 -8.27
N LEU A 166 9.66 -5.40 -8.44
CA LEU A 166 8.98 -5.24 -9.72
C LEU A 166 8.39 -3.84 -9.85
N MET A 167 8.68 -3.17 -10.96
CA MET A 167 8.14 -1.85 -11.30
C MET A 167 7.62 -1.79 -12.74
N ILE A 168 6.86 -0.74 -13.07
CA ILE A 168 6.43 -0.48 -14.44
C ILE A 168 7.61 0.07 -15.26
N LYS A 169 7.79 -0.45 -16.48
CA LYS A 169 8.78 0.04 -17.44
C LYS A 169 8.49 1.50 -17.82
N GLY A 170 9.55 2.29 -17.99
CA GLY A 170 9.45 3.70 -18.42
C GLY A 170 9.83 4.72 -17.36
N ASN A 171 10.37 4.26 -16.22
CA ASN A 171 10.83 5.09 -15.10
C ASN A 171 12.34 4.88 -14.87
N PRO A 172 13.20 5.24 -15.83
CA PRO A 172 14.63 4.92 -15.79
C PRO A 172 15.37 5.55 -14.60
N ILE A 173 15.01 6.74 -14.16
CA ILE A 173 15.69 7.44 -13.06
C ILE A 173 15.42 6.72 -11.75
N THR A 174 14.16 6.42 -11.44
CA THR A 174 13.77 5.68 -10.24
C THR A 174 14.36 4.27 -10.25
N ARG A 175 14.32 3.58 -11.39
CA ARG A 175 14.98 2.28 -11.58
C ARG A 175 16.46 2.34 -11.24
N ASP A 176 17.18 3.31 -11.81
CA ASP A 176 18.63 3.41 -11.62
C ASP A 176 18.99 3.82 -10.19
N ARG A 177 18.16 4.66 -9.54
CA ARG A 177 18.28 4.97 -8.10
C ARG A 177 18.08 3.72 -7.23
N MET A 178 17.10 2.87 -7.55
CA MET A 178 16.89 1.59 -6.86
C MET A 178 18.07 0.63 -7.04
N ARG A 179 18.58 0.49 -8.27
CA ARG A 179 19.77 -0.33 -8.56
C ARG A 179 21.01 0.16 -7.81
N LYS A 180 21.21 1.48 -7.78
CA LYS A 180 22.29 2.11 -7.00
C LYS A 180 22.14 1.88 -5.49
N ALA A 181 20.91 1.75 -5.00
CA ALA A 181 20.61 1.38 -3.62
C ALA A 181 20.75 -0.14 -3.35
N GLY A 182 21.22 -0.92 -4.32
CA GLY A 182 21.48 -2.35 -4.18
C GLY A 182 20.26 -3.25 -4.40
N LEU A 183 19.22 -2.74 -5.06
CA LEU A 183 18.05 -3.53 -5.42
C LEU A 183 18.18 -4.11 -6.84
N GLU A 184 17.83 -5.38 -7.01
CA GLU A 184 17.50 -5.95 -8.31
C GLU A 184 16.11 -5.46 -8.73
N VAL A 185 16.01 -4.94 -9.95
CA VAL A 185 14.79 -4.31 -10.46
C VAL A 185 14.33 -5.01 -11.73
N LEU A 186 13.20 -5.69 -11.63
CA LEU A 186 12.43 -6.23 -12.74
C LEU A 186 11.45 -5.16 -13.26
N GLU A 187 11.29 -5.10 -14.57
CA GLU A 187 10.38 -4.17 -15.24
C GLU A 187 9.37 -4.95 -16.08
N PHE A 188 8.10 -4.52 -16.10
CA PHE A 188 7.09 -5.08 -17.00
C PHE A 188 6.36 -3.97 -17.79
N PRO A 189 5.88 -4.28 -19.02
CA PRO A 189 5.09 -3.34 -19.80
C PRO A 189 3.67 -3.22 -19.21
N GLY A 190 3.45 -2.19 -18.38
CA GLY A 190 2.21 -2.01 -17.63
C GLY A 190 1.31 -0.87 -18.10
N THR A 191 1.62 -0.18 -19.20
CA THR A 191 0.96 1.08 -19.61
C THR A 191 -0.57 0.98 -19.70
N GLU A 192 -1.10 -0.08 -20.33
CA GLU A 192 -2.53 -0.22 -20.57
C GLU A 192 -3.36 -0.44 -19.30
N ILE A 193 -2.80 -1.14 -18.32
CA ILE A 193 -3.49 -1.48 -17.08
C ILE A 193 -3.19 -0.42 -16.01
N CYS A 194 -1.93 -0.04 -15.89
CA CYS A 194 -1.47 0.75 -14.75
C CYS A 194 -1.65 2.24 -14.95
N TRP A 195 -1.30 2.77 -16.13
CA TRP A 195 -1.42 4.22 -16.38
C TRP A 195 -2.88 4.62 -16.57
N LYS A 196 -3.62 3.89 -17.41
CA LYS A 196 -5.05 4.18 -17.65
C LYS A 196 -5.92 3.91 -16.43
N GLY A 197 -5.55 2.91 -15.63
CA GLY A 197 -6.31 2.51 -14.46
C GLY A 197 -5.85 3.16 -13.15
N GLY A 198 -4.75 3.92 -13.13
CA GLY A 198 -4.27 4.64 -11.95
C GLY A 198 -3.71 3.77 -10.82
N GLY A 199 -3.04 2.66 -11.12
CA GLY A 199 -2.45 1.80 -10.09
C GLY A 199 -1.36 0.88 -10.64
N GLY A 200 -0.28 0.65 -9.88
CA GLY A 200 0.85 -0.16 -10.34
C GLY A 200 0.84 -1.63 -9.87
N PRO A 201 1.98 -2.34 -9.95
CA PRO A 201 2.08 -3.77 -9.62
C PRO A 201 1.61 -4.07 -8.19
N THR A 202 1.80 -3.15 -7.26
CA THR A 202 1.38 -3.34 -5.88
C THR A 202 -0.14 -3.25 -5.72
N CYS A 203 -0.81 -2.41 -6.52
CA CYS A 203 -2.27 -2.30 -6.55
C CYS A 203 -2.93 -3.54 -7.19
N LEU A 204 -2.25 -4.14 -8.17
CA LEU A 204 -2.71 -5.33 -8.89
C LEU A 204 -2.57 -6.63 -8.09
N THR A 205 -1.85 -6.59 -6.97
CA THR A 205 -1.51 -7.77 -6.18
C THR A 205 -1.92 -7.65 -4.72
N ARG A 206 -2.26 -8.79 -4.11
CA ARG A 206 -2.45 -8.93 -2.66
C ARG A 206 -1.71 -10.17 -2.18
N PRO A 207 -0.49 -10.02 -1.63
CA PRO A 207 0.27 -11.13 -1.06
C PRO A 207 -0.54 -11.84 0.02
N LEU A 208 -0.68 -13.16 -0.12
CA LEU A 208 -1.36 -14.02 0.86
C LEU A 208 -0.39 -14.62 1.87
N LEU A 209 0.87 -14.81 1.45
CA LEU A 209 1.94 -15.37 2.27
C LEU A 209 3.27 -14.73 1.87
N ARG A 210 4.10 -14.42 2.86
CA ARG A 210 5.51 -14.05 2.69
C ARG A 210 6.34 -14.77 3.75
N GLN A 211 7.52 -15.24 3.37
CA GLN A 211 8.52 -15.74 4.32
C GLN A 211 9.40 -14.58 4.76
N HIS A 212 9.71 -14.52 6.05
CA HIS A 212 10.55 -13.49 6.67
C HIS A 212 11.92 -14.06 7.04
#